data_AF-A0A1B9JSW3-F1
#
_entry.id   AF-A0A1B9JSW3-F1
#
_cell.length_a   1.000
_cell.length_b   1.000
_cell.length_c   1.000
_cell.angle_alpha   90.00
_cell.angle_beta   90.00
_cell.angle_gamma   90.00
#
_symmetry.space_group_name_H-M   'P 1'
#
loop_
_entity.id
_entity.type
_entity.pdbx_description
1 polymer ?
#
loop_
_entity_poly.entity_id
_entity_poly.type
_entity_poly.pdbx_seq_one_letter_code
_entity_poly.pdbx_strand_id
1 'polypeptide(L)'
;MLLNTLVENSSEKAYCEMMKNIEKQDAKDEWIEKRAEKLIKNFGNENDWQIIEQLKIKLESKSIDDDIYNKFITDICYSQAKADYTKKQNNKYY
;
A
#
# COMPACT_ATOMS: atom_id res chain seq x y z
N MET A 1 -37.01 30.70 1.34
CA MET A 1 -35.58 31.07 1.31
C MET A 1 -34.73 30.24 2.27
N LEU A 2 -35.11 30.04 3.53
CA LEU A 2 -34.30 29.25 4.49
C LEU A 2 -34.02 27.79 4.08
N LEU A 3 -35.00 27.11 3.47
CA LEU A 3 -34.87 25.71 3.06
C LEU A 3 -33.82 25.51 1.95
N ASN A 4 -33.80 26.41 0.95
CA ASN A 4 -32.86 26.32 -0.16
C ASN A 4 -31.41 26.49 0.32
N THR A 5 -31.17 27.46 1.21
CA THR A 5 -29.84 27.70 1.79
C THR A 5 -29.37 26.53 2.67
N LEU A 6 -30.28 25.86 3.40
CA LEU A 6 -29.96 24.67 4.19
C LEU A 6 -29.57 23.48 3.28
N VAL A 7 -30.28 23.28 2.17
CA VAL A 7 -29.98 22.23 1.19
C VAL A 7 -28.62 22.49 0.51
N GLU A 8 -28.35 23.72 0.09
CA GLU A 8 -27.08 24.14 -0.50
C GLU A 8 -25.90 23.90 0.46
N ASN A 9 -26.02 24.35 1.72
CA ASN A 9 -24.99 24.16 2.74
C ASN A 9 -24.76 22.68 3.07
N SER A 10 -25.82 21.86 3.09
CA SER A 10 -25.70 20.41 3.33
C SER A 10 -24.98 19.70 2.18
N SER A 11 -25.24 20.14 0.94
CA SER A 11 -24.63 19.60 -0.27
C SER A 11 -23.15 19.99 -0.36
N GLU A 12 -22.83 21.24 -0.04
CA GLU A 12 -21.45 21.74 0.06
C GLU A 12 -20.66 20.99 1.13
N LYS A 13 -21.26 20.74 2.30
CA LYS A 13 -20.63 19.96 3.37
C LYS A 13 -20.33 18.53 2.94
N ALA A 14 -21.29 17.85 2.32
CA ALA A 14 -21.10 16.49 1.82
C ALA A 14 -20.00 16.42 0.76
N TYR A 15 -19.95 17.40 -0.15
CA TYR A 15 -18.89 17.51 -1.15
C TYR A 15 -17.51 17.74 -0.51
N CYS A 16 -17.41 18.67 0.45
CA CYS A 16 -16.16 18.91 1.19
C CYS A 16 -15.68 17.67 1.94
N GLU A 17 -16.58 16.89 2.55
CA GLU A 17 -16.25 15.64 3.22
C GLU A 17 -15.77 14.57 2.23
N MET A 18 -16.41 14.47 1.07
CA MET A 18 -15.98 13.59 -0.01
C MET A 18 -14.58 13.94 -0.50
N MET A 19 -14.30 15.21 -0.79
CA MET A 19 -12.97 15.66 -1.23
C MET A 19 -11.89 15.38 -0.19
N LYS A 20 -12.16 15.66 1.09
CA LYS A 20 -11.23 15.33 2.17
C LYS A 20 -10.95 13.83 2.30
N ASN A 21 -11.94 12.99 2.02
CA ASN A 21 -11.76 11.54 2.05
C ASN A 21 -10.92 11.06 0.86
N ILE A 22 -11.12 11.64 -0.33
CA ILE A 22 -10.30 11.37 -1.52
C ILE A 22 -8.84 11.76 -1.24
N GLU A 23 -8.59 12.98 -0.77
CA GLU A 23 -7.23 13.47 -0.45
C GLU A 23 -6.51 12.58 0.58
N LYS A 24 -7.24 12.08 1.60
CA LYS A 24 -6.69 11.14 2.58
C LYS A 24 -6.37 9.79 1.97
N GLN A 25 -7.18 9.32 1.03
CA GLN A 25 -6.94 8.06 0.34
C GLN A 25 -5.74 8.17 -0.60
N ASP A 26 -5.61 9.28 -1.34
CA ASP A 26 -4.45 9.55 -2.20
C ASP A 26 -3.16 9.62 -1.39
N ALA A 27 -3.16 10.35 -0.26
CA ALA A 27 -1.99 10.45 0.61
C ALA A 27 -1.60 9.10 1.25
N LYS A 28 -2.60 8.24 1.52
CA LYS A 28 -2.37 6.87 1.99
C LYS A 28 -1.71 6.02 0.91
N ASP A 29 -2.26 6.06 -0.30
CA ASP A 29 -1.81 5.22 -1.40
C ASP A 29 -0.40 5.63 -1.84
N GLU A 30 -0.11 6.94 -1.94
CA GLU A 30 1.23 7.47 -2.21
C GLU A 30 2.25 7.03 -1.14
N TRP A 31 1.86 7.03 0.14
CA TRP A 31 2.76 6.57 1.21
C TRP A 31 3.06 5.08 1.10
N ILE A 32 2.04 4.25 0.79
CA ILE A 32 2.18 2.81 0.63
C ILE A 32 3.09 2.51 -0.57
N GLU A 33 2.89 3.18 -1.71
CA GLU A 33 3.70 3.02 -2.91
C GLU A 33 5.17 3.34 -2.65
N LYS A 34 5.48 4.52 -2.09
CA LYS A 34 6.86 4.90 -1.73
C LYS A 34 7.50 3.92 -0.74
N ARG A 35 6.71 3.36 0.18
CA ARG A 35 7.21 2.37 1.15
C ARG A 35 7.49 1.03 0.46
N ALA A 36 6.60 0.56 -0.40
CA ALA A 36 6.75 -0.67 -1.16
C ALA A 36 7.97 -0.59 -2.10
N GLU A 37 8.13 0.51 -2.85
CA GLU A 37 9.30 0.73 -3.72
C GLU A 37 10.62 0.65 -2.96
N LYS A 38 10.69 1.22 -1.75
CA LYS A 38 11.89 1.11 -0.90
C LYS A 38 12.16 -0.33 -0.46
N LEU A 39 11.11 -1.09 -0.12
CA LEU A 39 11.24 -2.50 0.24
C LEU A 39 11.72 -3.33 -0.96
N ILE A 40 11.16 -3.10 -2.14
CA ILE A 40 11.55 -3.76 -3.40
C ILE A 40 13.02 -3.47 -3.73
N LYS A 41 13.44 -2.19 -3.63
CA LYS A 41 14.86 -1.81 -3.84
C LYS A 41 15.82 -2.50 -2.86
N ASN A 42 15.36 -2.82 -1.66
CA ASN A 42 16.16 -3.54 -0.67
C ASN A 42 16.22 -5.04 -0.92
N PHE A 43 15.25 -5.61 -1.64
CA PHE A 43 15.33 -7.00 -2.10
C PHE A 43 16.47 -7.15 -3.12
N GLY A 44 16.52 -6.26 -4.12
CA GLY A 44 17.50 -6.21 -5.22
C GLY A 44 19.01 -6.13 -4.91
N ASN A 45 19.45 -6.50 -3.71
CA ASN A 45 20.83 -6.50 -3.25
C ASN A 45 21.43 -7.91 -3.25
N GLU A 46 22.75 -8.03 -3.05
CA GLU A 46 23.64 -9.21 -3.21
C GLU A 46 23.17 -10.58 -2.65
N ASN A 47 22.08 -10.62 -1.87
CA ASN A 47 21.53 -11.83 -1.23
C ASN A 47 20.24 -12.36 -1.88
N ASP A 48 19.72 -11.75 -2.95
CA ASP A 48 18.49 -12.20 -3.62
C ASP A 48 18.53 -13.68 -4.05
N TRP A 49 19.70 -14.17 -4.44
CA TRP A 49 19.90 -15.56 -4.83
C TRP A 49 19.58 -16.54 -3.69
N GLN A 50 19.83 -16.17 -2.42
CA GLN A 50 19.51 -17.00 -1.26
C GLN A 50 18.01 -17.09 -1.01
N ILE A 51 17.29 -15.99 -1.24
CA ILE A 51 15.84 -15.92 -1.11
C ILE A 51 15.18 -16.78 -2.21
N ILE A 52 15.66 -16.66 -3.44
CA ILE A 52 15.21 -17.48 -4.58
C ILE A 52 15.47 -18.97 -4.30
N GLU A 53 16.64 -19.33 -3.78
CA GLU A 53 17.00 -20.71 -3.48
C GLU A 53 16.12 -21.31 -2.37
N GLN A 54 15.86 -20.56 -1.29
CA GLN A 54 14.93 -20.99 -0.25
C GLN A 54 13.49 -21.13 -0.76
N LEU A 55 13.06 -20.25 -1.67
CA LEU A 55 11.74 -20.35 -2.30
C LEU A 55 11.64 -21.60 -3.19
N LYS A 56 12.68 -21.91 -3.97
CA LYS A 56 12.75 -23.14 -4.79
C LYS A 56 12.60 -24.39 -3.92
N ILE A 57 13.30 -24.42 -2.78
CA ILE A 57 13.21 -25.50 -1.80
C ILE A 57 11.80 -25.61 -1.20
N LYS A 58 11.22 -24.50 -0.72
CA LYS A 58 9.89 -24.52 -0.06
C LYS A 58 8.74 -24.85 -1.01
N LEU A 59 8.86 -24.48 -2.27
CA LEU A 59 7.84 -24.75 -3.29
C LEU A 59 8.04 -26.10 -3.99
N GLU A 60 9.02 -26.91 -3.55
CA GLU A 60 9.43 -28.17 -4.20
C GLU A 60 9.67 -28.02 -5.71
N SER A 61 10.07 -26.82 -6.15
CA SER A 61 10.19 -26.48 -7.56
C SER A 61 11.66 -26.45 -8.00
N LYS A 62 11.94 -27.03 -9.17
CA LYS A 62 13.27 -26.99 -9.80
C LYS A 62 13.57 -25.64 -10.44
N SER A 63 12.54 -24.85 -10.74
CA SER A 63 12.66 -23.53 -11.35
C SER A 63 11.55 -22.62 -10.86
N ILE A 64 11.89 -21.38 -10.55
CA ILE A 64 10.90 -20.32 -10.35
C ILE A 64 11.03 -19.44 -11.57
N ASP A 65 9.90 -19.21 -12.22
CA ASP A 65 9.78 -18.26 -13.31
C ASP A 65 10.01 -16.84 -12.77
N ASP A 66 10.85 -16.06 -13.44
CA ASP A 66 11.27 -14.74 -12.96
C ASP A 66 10.08 -13.78 -12.84
N ASP A 67 9.04 -13.90 -13.67
CA ASP A 67 7.83 -13.08 -13.56
C ASP A 67 7.02 -13.46 -12.32
N ILE A 68 6.92 -14.76 -12.00
CA ILE A 68 6.29 -15.25 -10.77
C ILE A 68 7.07 -14.76 -9.54
N TYR A 69 8.40 -14.81 -9.58
CA TYR A 69 9.25 -14.30 -8.50
C TYR A 69 9.06 -12.80 -8.30
N ASN A 70 9.15 -12.01 -9.37
CA ASN A 70 8.99 -10.56 -9.30
C ASN A 70 7.60 -10.16 -8.80
N LYS A 71 6.55 -10.88 -9.22
CA LYS A 71 5.19 -10.69 -8.71
C LYS A 71 5.10 -11.00 -7.22
N PHE A 72 5.68 -12.11 -6.78
CA PHE A 72 5.70 -12.50 -5.37
C PHE A 72 6.41 -11.47 -4.48
N ILE A 73 7.59 -10.99 -4.89
CA ILE A 73 8.32 -9.94 -4.18
C ILE A 73 7.50 -8.65 -4.11
N THR A 74 6.89 -8.27 -5.22
CA THR A 74 6.01 -7.08 -5.29
C THR A 74 4.85 -7.21 -4.30
N ASP A 75 4.12 -8.33 -4.33
CA ASP A 75 2.96 -8.58 -3.48
C ASP A 75 3.32 -8.55 -1.98
N ILE A 76 4.45 -9.14 -1.60
CA ILE A 76 4.95 -9.09 -0.22
C ILE A 76 5.29 -7.66 0.20
N CYS A 77 6.02 -6.91 -0.63
CA CYS A 77 6.43 -5.56 -0.32
C CYS A 77 5.22 -4.63 -0.14
N TYR A 78 4.22 -4.74 -1.01
CA TYR A 78 2.96 -4.00 -0.88
C TYR A 78 2.14 -4.42 0.34
N SER A 79 2.10 -5.72 0.65
CA SER A 79 1.43 -6.22 1.86
C SER A 79 2.08 -5.70 3.13
N GLN A 80 3.41 -5.68 3.18
CA GLN A 80 4.16 -5.15 4.31
C GLN A 80 4.00 -3.63 4.43
N ALA A 81 4.02 -2.89 3.32
CA ALA A 81 3.76 -1.45 3.32
C ALA A 81 2.36 -1.13 3.89
N LYS A 82 1.32 -1.88 3.51
CA LYS A 82 -0.03 -1.75 4.08
C LYS A 82 -0.07 -2.01 5.59
N ALA A 83 0.64 -3.03 6.06
CA ALA A 83 0.76 -3.34 7.48
C ALA A 83 1.48 -2.23 8.26
N ASP A 84 2.58 -1.70 7.72
CA ASP A 84 3.32 -0.57 8.30
C ASP A 84 2.47 0.70 8.37
N TYR A 85 1.67 0.99 7.33
CA TYR A 85 0.74 2.13 7.33
C TYR A 85 -0.31 1.99 8.44
N THR A 86 -0.88 0.79 8.59
CA THR A 86 -1.88 0.50 9.62
C THR A 86 -1.29 0.67 11.02
N LYS A 87 -0.07 0.16 11.26
CA LYS A 87 0.66 0.38 12.52
C LYS A 87 0.94 1.86 12.77
N LYS A 88 1.35 2.61 11.74
CA LYS A 88 1.60 4.05 11.82
C LYS A 88 0.35 4.83 12.20
N GLN A 89 -0.82 4.45 11.69
CA GLN A 89 -2.09 5.04 12.09
C GLN A 89 -2.41 4.72 13.56
N ASN A 90 -2.29 3.46 13.97
CA ASN A 90 -2.57 3.04 15.34
C ASN A 90 -1.64 3.71 16.37
N ASN A 91 -0.34 3.86 16.07
CA ASN A 91 0.61 4.57 16.92
C ASN A 91 0.44 6.10 16.94
N LYS A 92 -0.40 6.67 16.07
CA LYS A 92 -0.72 8.11 16.09
C LYS A 92 -1.85 8.45 17.07
N TYR A 93 -2.52 7.43 17.60
CA TYR A 93 -3.64 7.53 18.55
C TYR A 93 -3.27 7.08 19.98
N TYR A 94 -1.97 6.84 20.24
CA TYR A 94 -1.36 6.67 21.57
C TYR A 94 -0.30 7.74 21.77
#